data_AF-A0A8C6SUW8-F1
#
_entry.id   AF-A0A8C6SUW8-F1
#
_cell.length_a   1.000
_cell.length_b   1.000
_cell.length_c   1.000
_cell.angle_alpha   90.00
_cell.angle_beta   90.00
_cell.angle_gamma   90.00
#
_symmetry.space_group_name_H-M   'P 1'
#
loop_
_entity.id
_entity.type
_entity.pdbx_description
1 polymer ?
#
loop_
_entity_poly.entity_id
_entity_poly.type
_entity_poly.pdbx_seq_one_letter_code
_entity_poly.pdbx_strand_id
1 'polypeptide(L)'
;MSNIHYASVTFTVKAVPWRGVRPLSTTSQGRYQSRALRLSNNSISDLTGITYLLKHFLSWPSHLGWLDLSFNKLERIDPVLCEMRELRVLYLHGNSIWNLSEVDKMGQLPHLHTITLHGNSIENTRGYRAHVIAVLPELKTLDFSAVTPDERVMSKIRYTRNGGK
;
A
#
# COMPACT_ATOMS: atom_id res chain seq x y z
N MET A 1 0.87 18.48 23.57
CA MET A 1 1.61 17.27 23.16
C MET A 1 2.07 17.50 21.74
N SER A 2 3.36 17.66 21.52
CA SER A 2 3.96 18.02 20.23
C SER A 2 3.86 16.84 19.25
N ASN A 3 3.17 17.05 18.13
CA ASN A 3 3.18 16.11 17.01
C ASN A 3 4.59 16.03 16.44
N ILE A 4 5.27 14.91 16.63
CA ILE A 4 6.53 14.63 15.95
C ILE A 4 6.15 14.20 14.54
N HIS A 5 6.32 15.10 13.57
CA HIS A 5 6.06 14.84 12.16
C HIS A 5 7.24 14.04 11.58
N TYR A 6 7.03 12.74 11.36
CA TYR A 6 8.02 11.86 10.73
C TYR A 6 8.01 12.06 9.22
N ALA A 7 9.05 12.72 8.67
CA ALA A 7 9.22 12.95 7.23
C ALA A 7 9.65 11.69 6.47
N SER A 8 10.35 10.77 7.13
CA SER A 8 10.80 9.49 6.57
C SER A 8 10.53 8.35 7.54
N VAL A 9 10.30 7.15 7.00
CA VAL A 9 10.08 5.92 7.76
C VAL A 9 11.25 5.65 8.73
N THR A 10 12.47 6.07 8.39
CA THR A 10 13.67 5.91 9.23
C THR A 10 13.51 6.46 10.66
N PHE A 11 12.68 7.50 10.86
CA PHE A 11 12.48 8.11 12.17
C PHE A 11 11.35 7.47 12.99
N THR A 12 10.53 6.60 12.39
CA THR A 12 9.44 5.90 13.07
C THR A 12 9.91 4.78 14.01
N VAL A 13 11.22 4.46 14.03
CA VAL A 13 11.83 3.47 14.94
C VAL A 13 11.65 3.83 16.42
N LYS A 14 11.34 5.10 16.75
CA LYS A 14 11.01 5.55 18.11
C LYS A 14 9.53 5.41 18.49
N ALA A 15 8.66 4.99 17.58
CA ALA A 15 7.22 4.90 17.84
C ALA A 15 6.89 3.59 18.57
N VAL A 16 6.14 3.70 19.68
CA VAL A 16 5.58 2.53 20.37
C VAL A 16 4.42 2.00 19.53
N PRO A 17 4.41 0.72 19.13
CA PRO A 17 3.30 0.16 18.37
C PRO A 17 2.00 0.27 19.17
N TRP A 18 0.92 0.60 18.46
CA TRP A 18 -0.40 0.76 19.06
C TRP A 18 -0.79 -0.47 19.89
N ARG A 19 -1.11 -0.26 21.17
CA ARG A 19 -1.63 -1.32 22.04
C ARG A 19 -3.09 -1.59 21.66
N GLY A 20 -3.29 -2.53 20.74
CA GLY A 20 -4.62 -3.05 20.44
C GLY A 20 -5.21 -3.81 21.63
N VAL A 21 -6.50 -4.17 21.52
CA VAL A 21 -7.24 -4.94 22.55
C VAL A 21 -6.63 -6.33 22.77
N ARG A 22 -5.87 -6.85 21.79
CA ARG A 22 -5.10 -8.09 21.89
C ARG A 22 -3.62 -7.77 21.98
N PRO A 23 -2.89 -8.31 22.98
CA PRO A 23 -1.44 -8.21 23.03
C PRO A 23 -0.82 -8.75 21.74
N LEU A 24 0.12 -8.00 21.17
CA LEU A 24 0.87 -8.47 20.02
C LEU A 24 1.78 -9.62 20.48
N SER A 25 1.71 -10.77 19.80
CA SER A 25 2.61 -11.89 20.07
C SER A 25 4.03 -11.50 19.67
N THR A 26 4.99 -11.73 20.57
CA THR A 26 6.41 -11.48 20.34
C THR A 26 7.22 -12.75 20.51
N THR A 27 8.27 -12.88 19.71
CA THR A 27 9.31 -13.91 19.91
C THR A 27 10.12 -13.63 21.18
N SER A 28 10.94 -14.60 21.60
CA SER A 28 11.93 -14.43 22.69
C SER A 28 12.91 -13.27 22.45
N GLN A 29 13.09 -12.86 21.19
CA GLN A 29 13.93 -11.72 20.79
C GLN A 29 13.16 -10.38 20.73
N GLY A 30 11.90 -10.34 21.18
CA GLY A 30 11.08 -9.12 21.17
C GLY A 30 10.51 -8.73 19.80
N ARG A 31 10.74 -9.52 18.74
CA ARG A 31 10.17 -9.28 17.40
C ARG A 31 8.70 -9.69 17.34
N TYR A 32 7.88 -8.88 16.67
CA TYR A 32 6.45 -9.09 16.52
C TYR A 32 6.12 -10.17 15.48
N GLN A 33 5.23 -11.09 15.85
CA GLN A 33 4.64 -12.09 14.96
C GLN A 33 3.40 -11.53 14.26
N SER A 34 3.56 -10.41 13.56
CA SER A 34 2.48 -9.74 12.82
C SER A 34 2.71 -9.86 11.32
N ARG A 35 1.60 -9.93 10.57
CA ARG A 35 1.56 -9.76 9.11
C ARG A 35 0.97 -8.41 8.69
N ALA A 36 0.67 -7.55 9.66
CA ALA A 36 0.06 -6.26 9.46
C ALA A 36 0.94 -5.15 10.04
N LEU A 37 1.10 -4.07 9.28
CA LEU A 37 1.79 -2.86 9.71
C LEU A 37 0.92 -1.64 9.39
N ARG A 38 0.68 -0.80 10.41
CA ARG A 38 -0.02 0.47 10.28
C ARG A 38 0.96 1.63 10.44
N LEU A 39 1.07 2.45 9.39
CA LEU A 39 1.84 3.68 9.33
C LEU A 39 0.96 4.88 8.91
N SER A 40 -0.36 4.72 9.02
CA SER A 40 -1.34 5.75 8.67
C SER A 40 -1.22 7.02 9.52
N ASN A 41 -1.68 8.17 9.02
CA ASN A 41 -1.75 9.44 9.77
C ASN A 41 -0.37 9.93 10.25
N ASN A 42 0.62 9.85 9.37
CA ASN A 42 1.97 10.38 9.60
C ASN A 42 2.28 11.46 8.56
N SER A 43 3.57 11.82 8.42
CA SER A 43 4.03 12.79 7.41
C SER A 43 5.04 12.17 6.46
N ILE A 44 4.91 10.86 6.21
CA ILE A 44 5.85 10.08 5.42
C ILE A 44 5.76 10.55 3.95
N SER A 45 6.86 11.06 3.42
CA SER A 45 6.98 11.45 2.00
C SER A 45 7.67 10.39 1.14
N ASP A 46 8.45 9.51 1.75
CA ASP A 46 9.21 8.45 1.09
C ASP A 46 9.30 7.19 1.97
N LEU A 47 9.52 6.02 1.35
CA LEU A 47 9.64 4.74 2.06
C LEU A 47 11.09 4.32 2.31
N THR A 48 12.05 5.25 2.29
CA THR A 48 13.45 4.95 2.59
C THR A 48 13.56 4.31 3.97
N GLY A 49 14.21 3.14 4.03
CA GLY A 49 14.40 2.40 5.28
C GLY A 49 13.22 1.53 5.71
N ILE A 50 12.12 1.43 4.94
CA ILE A 50 11.00 0.54 5.27
C ILE A 50 11.45 -0.92 5.43
N THR A 51 12.37 -1.38 4.57
CA THR A 51 12.93 -2.74 4.66
C THR A 51 13.70 -2.96 5.96
N TYR A 52 14.43 -1.95 6.42
CA TYR A 52 15.13 -2.00 7.71
C TYR A 52 14.12 -2.05 8.87
N LEU A 53 13.09 -1.18 8.83
CA LEU A 53 12.03 -1.15 9.83
C LEU A 53 11.33 -2.52 9.93
N LEU A 54 10.94 -3.10 8.80
CA LEU A 54 10.27 -4.40 8.78
C LEU A 54 11.17 -5.49 9.37
N LYS A 55 12.46 -5.53 9.00
CA LYS A 55 13.44 -6.48 9.57
C LYS A 55 13.68 -6.28 11.06
N HIS A 56 13.61 -5.05 11.53
CA HIS A 56 13.80 -4.71 12.94
C HIS A 56 12.62 -5.18 13.80
N PHE A 57 11.39 -4.91 13.36
CA PHE A 57 10.19 -5.16 14.18
C PHE A 57 9.54 -6.52 13.93
N LEU A 58 9.57 -7.07 12.72
CA LEU A 58 8.82 -8.27 12.37
C LEU A 58 9.69 -9.53 12.43
N SER A 59 9.13 -10.61 12.96
CA SER A 59 9.78 -11.93 12.90
C SER A 59 9.91 -12.43 11.48
N TRP A 60 8.94 -12.10 10.62
CA TRP A 60 8.84 -12.56 9.22
C TRP A 60 8.51 -11.39 8.28
N PRO A 61 9.47 -10.49 7.99
CA PRO A 61 9.24 -9.29 7.18
C PRO A 61 8.64 -9.57 5.80
N SER A 62 9.05 -10.67 5.17
CA SER A 62 8.57 -11.13 3.86
C SER A 62 7.12 -11.61 3.85
N HIS A 63 6.51 -11.84 5.02
CA HIS A 63 5.14 -12.35 5.15
C HIS A 63 4.11 -11.24 5.40
N LEU A 64 4.53 -9.97 5.32
CA LEU A 64 3.64 -8.82 5.46
C LEU A 64 2.52 -8.91 4.41
N GLY A 65 1.28 -9.04 4.90
CA GLY A 65 0.08 -9.19 4.07
C GLY A 65 -0.81 -7.95 4.08
N TRP A 66 -0.68 -7.08 5.07
CA TRP A 66 -1.49 -5.87 5.22
C TRP A 66 -0.60 -4.68 5.56
N LEU A 67 -0.65 -3.64 4.73
CA LEU A 67 0.10 -2.41 4.93
C LEU A 67 -0.81 -1.20 4.78
N ASP A 68 -0.81 -0.34 5.79
CA ASP A 68 -1.59 0.89 5.79
C ASP A 68 -0.67 2.10 5.84
N LEU A 69 -0.62 2.81 4.72
CA LEU A 69 0.13 4.04 4.48
C LEU A 69 -0.83 5.23 4.24
N SER A 70 -2.11 5.10 4.61
CA SER A 70 -3.11 6.15 4.40
C SER A 70 -2.80 7.44 5.15
N PHE A 71 -3.30 8.58 4.68
CA PHE A 71 -3.11 9.89 5.35
C PHE A 71 -1.63 10.20 5.61
N ASN A 72 -0.81 10.13 4.55
CA ASN A 72 0.61 10.49 4.54
C ASN A 72 0.86 11.52 3.42
N LYS A 73 2.11 11.71 2.99
CA LYS A 73 2.50 12.70 1.97
C LYS A 73 3.19 12.04 0.76
N LEU A 74 2.86 10.79 0.47
CA LEU A 74 3.46 10.05 -0.63
C LEU A 74 3.01 10.65 -1.97
N GLU A 75 3.94 11.06 -2.81
CA GLU A 75 3.65 11.53 -4.18
C GLU A 75 3.74 10.43 -5.24
N ARG A 76 4.35 9.30 -4.88
CA ARG A 76 4.72 8.20 -5.77
C ARG A 76 4.56 6.86 -5.06
N ILE A 77 4.40 5.78 -5.83
CA ILE A 77 4.41 4.42 -5.31
C ILE A 77 5.85 3.91 -5.40
N ASP A 78 6.48 3.76 -4.24
CA ASP A 78 7.87 3.32 -4.15
C ASP A 78 8.03 1.88 -4.64
N PRO A 79 8.99 1.58 -5.54
CA PRO A 79 9.26 0.23 -6.03
C PRO A 79 9.48 -0.83 -4.94
N VAL A 80 9.94 -0.43 -3.73
CA VAL A 80 10.14 -1.35 -2.60
C VAL A 80 8.85 -2.09 -2.21
N LEU A 81 7.68 -1.48 -2.43
CA LEU A 81 6.39 -2.13 -2.18
C LEU A 81 6.18 -3.35 -3.07
N CYS A 82 6.81 -3.37 -4.25
CA CYS A 82 6.70 -4.44 -5.22
C CYS A 82 7.56 -5.67 -4.85
N GLU A 83 8.43 -5.55 -3.84
CA GLU A 83 9.18 -6.65 -3.22
C GLU A 83 8.35 -7.42 -2.17
N MET A 84 7.24 -6.84 -1.71
CA MET A 84 6.35 -7.43 -0.69
C MET A 84 5.41 -8.47 -1.33
N ARG A 85 5.95 -9.60 -1.77
CA ARG A 85 5.22 -10.63 -2.55
C ARG A 85 3.98 -11.21 -1.85
N GLU A 86 3.94 -11.19 -0.53
CA GLU A 86 2.80 -11.67 0.29
C GLU A 86 1.72 -10.60 0.54
N LEU A 87 1.91 -9.38 0.03
CA LEU A 87 1.00 -8.26 0.26
C LEU A 87 -0.36 -8.52 -0.40
N ARG A 88 -1.42 -8.40 0.40
CA ARG A 88 -2.82 -8.66 0.01
C ARG A 88 -3.67 -7.40 0.04
N VAL A 89 -3.39 -6.54 1.02
CA VAL A 89 -4.13 -5.30 1.29
C VAL A 89 -3.14 -4.15 1.43
N LEU A 90 -3.36 -3.09 0.65
CA LEU A 90 -2.55 -1.89 0.67
C LEU A 90 -3.43 -0.64 0.72
N TYR A 91 -3.31 0.15 1.79
CA TYR A 91 -4.02 1.42 1.88
C TYR A 91 -3.08 2.59 1.58
N LEU A 92 -3.39 3.34 0.52
CA LEU A 92 -2.66 4.54 0.07
C LEU A 92 -3.57 5.77 -0.02
N HIS A 93 -4.82 5.71 0.46
CA HIS A 93 -5.74 6.84 0.37
C HIS A 93 -5.29 8.05 1.20
N GLY A 94 -5.68 9.26 0.81
CA GLY A 94 -5.26 10.48 1.49
C GLY A 94 -3.75 10.73 1.42
N ASN A 95 -3.15 10.46 0.26
CA ASN A 95 -1.76 10.82 -0.07
C ASN A 95 -1.77 11.82 -1.24
N SER A 96 -0.62 12.09 -1.85
CA SER A 96 -0.45 13.03 -2.97
C SER A 96 -0.04 12.32 -4.27
N ILE A 97 -0.38 11.05 -4.44
CA ILE A 97 -0.01 10.27 -5.63
C ILE A 97 -0.72 10.89 -6.84
N TRP A 98 0.05 11.29 -7.85
CA TRP A 98 -0.48 12.08 -8.97
C TRP A 98 -0.39 11.40 -10.32
N ASN A 99 0.48 10.40 -10.49
CA ASN A 99 0.68 9.72 -11.76
C ASN A 99 0.07 8.31 -11.75
N LEU A 100 -0.80 8.06 -12.73
CA LEU A 100 -1.49 6.78 -12.89
C LEU A 100 -0.53 5.62 -13.21
N SER A 101 0.59 5.88 -13.88
CA SER A 101 1.60 4.85 -14.20
C SER A 101 2.33 4.32 -12.97
N GLU A 102 2.23 4.98 -11.82
CA GLU A 102 2.77 4.48 -10.56
C GLU A 102 2.10 3.17 -10.15
N VAL A 103 0.85 2.95 -10.58
CA VAL A 103 0.10 1.72 -10.30
C VAL A 103 0.64 0.53 -11.09
N ASP A 104 1.24 0.76 -12.25
CA ASP A 104 1.73 -0.28 -13.17
C ASP A 104 2.75 -1.20 -12.49
N LYS A 105 3.59 -0.62 -11.62
CA LYS A 105 4.60 -1.33 -10.82
C LYS A 105 3.99 -2.42 -9.94
N MET A 106 2.77 -2.22 -9.45
CA MET A 106 2.10 -3.15 -8.54
C MET A 106 1.46 -4.35 -9.25
N GLY A 107 1.39 -4.36 -10.59
CA GLY A 107 0.86 -5.49 -11.36
C GLY A 107 1.64 -6.79 -11.15
N GLN A 108 2.88 -6.70 -10.65
CA GLN A 108 3.70 -7.87 -10.34
C GLN A 108 3.38 -8.55 -9.01
N LEU A 109 2.53 -7.96 -8.16
CA LEU A 109 2.19 -8.49 -6.84
C LEU A 109 1.12 -9.60 -6.95
N PRO A 110 1.46 -10.86 -6.67
CA PRO A 110 0.62 -12.02 -7.01
C PRO A 110 -0.59 -12.20 -6.09
N HIS A 111 -0.65 -11.47 -4.98
CA HIS A 111 -1.69 -11.65 -3.95
C HIS A 111 -2.45 -10.37 -3.63
N LEU A 112 -2.08 -9.24 -4.27
CA LEU A 112 -2.69 -7.95 -3.98
C LEU A 112 -4.12 -7.90 -4.52
N HIS A 113 -5.08 -8.00 -3.62
CA HIS A 113 -6.50 -8.02 -3.96
C HIS A 113 -7.29 -6.83 -3.42
N THR A 114 -6.69 -6.01 -2.55
CA THR A 114 -7.35 -4.80 -2.02
C THR A 114 -6.40 -3.63 -2.08
N ILE A 115 -6.85 -2.54 -2.72
CA ILE A 115 -6.13 -1.27 -2.72
C ILE A 115 -7.09 -0.09 -2.52
N THR A 116 -6.63 0.95 -1.84
CA THR A 116 -7.32 2.24 -1.75
C THR A 116 -6.38 3.34 -2.20
N LEU A 117 -6.86 4.22 -3.06
CA LEU A 117 -6.11 5.29 -3.70
C LEU A 117 -6.94 6.59 -3.79
N HIS A 118 -8.20 6.61 -3.36
CA HIS A 118 -9.01 7.83 -3.23
C HIS A 118 -8.34 8.89 -2.33
N GLY A 119 -8.72 10.15 -2.51
CA GLY A 119 -8.08 11.28 -1.86
C GLY A 119 -6.62 11.48 -2.29
N ASN A 120 -6.25 10.96 -3.47
CA ASN A 120 -5.00 11.26 -4.16
C ASN A 120 -5.31 11.96 -5.48
N SER A 121 -4.39 12.76 -6.00
CA SER A 121 -4.56 13.47 -7.28
C SER A 121 -4.85 12.55 -8.47
N ILE A 122 -4.37 11.30 -8.46
CA ILE A 122 -4.66 10.30 -9.51
C ILE A 122 -6.15 10.01 -9.70
N GLU A 123 -6.98 10.18 -8.67
CA GLU A 123 -8.41 9.81 -8.75
C GLU A 123 -9.18 10.66 -9.78
N ASN A 124 -8.69 11.88 -10.05
CA ASN A 124 -9.24 12.80 -11.03
C ASN A 124 -8.83 12.46 -12.48
N THR A 125 -7.95 11.48 -12.67
CA THR A 125 -7.48 11.08 -14.00
C THR A 125 -8.57 10.31 -14.75
N ARG A 126 -8.86 10.72 -15.98
CA ARG A 126 -9.86 10.05 -16.83
C ARG A 126 -9.50 8.57 -17.02
N GLY A 127 -10.40 7.68 -16.61
CA GLY A 127 -10.20 6.23 -16.72
C GLY A 127 -9.38 5.63 -15.59
N TYR A 128 -9.08 6.37 -14.52
CA TYR A 128 -8.42 5.90 -13.29
C TYR A 128 -8.87 4.50 -12.87
N ARG A 129 -10.16 4.32 -12.56
CA ARG A 129 -10.68 3.03 -12.10
C ARG A 129 -10.45 1.90 -13.09
N ALA A 130 -10.71 2.14 -14.37
CA ALA A 130 -10.52 1.13 -15.42
C ALA A 130 -9.04 0.76 -15.60
N HIS A 131 -8.13 1.74 -15.53
CA HIS A 131 -6.70 1.50 -15.61
C HIS A 131 -6.21 0.65 -14.44
N VAL A 132 -6.56 1.01 -13.20
CA VAL A 132 -6.15 0.27 -12.00
C VAL A 132 -6.67 -1.18 -12.05
N ILE A 133 -7.92 -1.39 -12.47
CA ILE A 133 -8.52 -2.73 -12.61
C ILE A 133 -7.82 -3.56 -13.69
N ALA A 134 -7.40 -2.93 -14.79
CA ALA A 134 -6.73 -3.63 -15.89
C ALA A 134 -5.30 -4.06 -15.51
N VAL A 135 -4.59 -3.19 -14.80
CA VAL A 135 -3.19 -3.38 -14.41
C VAL A 135 -3.03 -4.33 -13.21
N LEU A 136 -4.01 -4.39 -12.31
CA LEU A 136 -4.00 -5.25 -11.13
C LEU A 136 -4.95 -6.45 -11.32
N PRO A 137 -4.46 -7.59 -11.86
CA PRO A 137 -5.34 -8.70 -12.27
C PRO A 137 -6.09 -9.36 -11.10
N GLU A 138 -5.45 -9.43 -9.93
CA GLU A 138 -6.01 -10.08 -8.73
C GLU A 138 -6.92 -9.16 -7.89
N LEU A 139 -7.15 -7.93 -8.34
CA LEU A 139 -7.79 -6.88 -7.54
C LEU A 139 -9.28 -7.14 -7.28
N LYS A 140 -9.69 -7.50 -6.07
CA LYS A 140 -11.10 -7.72 -5.71
C LYS A 140 -11.81 -6.44 -5.27
N THR A 141 -11.09 -5.49 -4.68
CA THR A 141 -11.67 -4.26 -4.14
C THR A 141 -10.78 -3.06 -4.43
N LEU A 142 -11.36 -1.99 -4.97
CA LEU A 142 -10.73 -0.69 -5.19
C LEU A 142 -11.57 0.39 -4.53
N ASP A 143 -10.94 1.20 -3.66
CA ASP A 143 -11.59 2.32 -2.98
C ASP A 143 -12.87 1.91 -2.24
N PHE A 144 -12.77 0.81 -1.50
CA PHE A 144 -13.87 0.19 -0.75
C PHE A 144 -15.04 -0.32 -1.61
N SER A 145 -14.94 -0.24 -2.93
CA SER A 145 -15.90 -0.80 -3.87
C SER A 145 -15.38 -2.10 -4.47
N ALA A 146 -16.25 -3.10 -4.58
CA ALA A 146 -15.93 -4.36 -5.24
C ALA A 146 -15.62 -4.14 -6.73
N VAL A 147 -14.69 -4.92 -7.28
CA VAL A 147 -14.45 -5.00 -8.72
C VAL A 147 -15.36 -6.07 -9.29
N THR A 148 -16.31 -5.66 -10.12
CA THR A 148 -17.25 -6.57 -10.76
C THR A 148 -16.62 -7.30 -11.95
N PRO A 149 -17.15 -8.47 -12.35
CA PRO A 149 -16.71 -9.16 -13.57
C PRO A 149 -16.84 -8.29 -14.83
N ASP A 150 -17.92 -7.51 -14.96
CA ASP A 150 -18.14 -6.64 -16.10
C ASP A 150 -17.10 -5.52 -16.17
N GLU A 151 -16.78 -4.89 -15.03
CA GLU A 151 -15.70 -3.91 -14.96
C GLU A 151 -14.36 -4.51 -15.37
N ARG A 152 -14.07 -5.77 -14.97
CA ARG A 152 -12.83 -6.46 -15.38
C ARG A 152 -12.74 -6.59 -16.89
N VAL A 153 -13.80 -7.09 -17.52
CA VAL A 153 -13.85 -7.30 -18.97
C VAL A 153 -13.70 -5.97 -19.70
N MET A 154 -14.48 -4.96 -19.31
CA MET A 154 -14.47 -3.64 -19.95
C MET A 154 -13.13 -2.91 -19.76
N SER A 155 -12.53 -3.02 -18.59
CA SER A 155 -11.21 -2.42 -18.30
C SER A 155 -10.12 -3.04 -19.16
N LYS A 156 -10.12 -4.38 -19.32
CA LYS A 156 -9.15 -5.09 -20.16
C LYS A 156 -9.26 -4.67 -21.63
N ILE A 157 -10.48 -4.61 -22.19
CA ILE A 157 -10.72 -4.16 -23.58
C ILE A 157 -10.23 -2.72 -23.78
N ARG A 158 -10.51 -1.83 -22.83
CA ARG A 158 -10.10 -0.43 -22.91
C ARG A 158 -8.58 -0.27 -22.84
N TYR A 159 -7.93 -1.04 -21.98
CA TYR A 159 -6.48 -1.02 -21.82
C TYR A 159 -5.76 -1.48 -23.10
N THR A 160 -6.21 -2.57 -23.73
CA THR A 160 -5.62 -3.06 -24.98
C THR A 160 -5.81 -2.10 -26.15
N ARG A 161 -6.97 -1.42 -26.25
CA ARG A 161 -7.24 -0.44 -27.34
C ARG A 161 -6.39 0.83 -27.24
N ASN A 162 -5.96 1.20 -26.03
CA ASN A 162 -5.16 2.40 -25.80
C ASN A 162 -3.65 2.14 -25.91
N GLY A 163 -3.23 0.99 -26.47
CA GLY A 163 -1.81 0.66 -26.62
C GLY A 163 -1.13 0.27 -25.32
N GLY A 164 -1.85 -0.45 -24.44
CA GLY A 164 -1.25 -1.06 -23.24
C GLY A 164 0.08 -1.72 -23.58
N LYS A 165 1.15 -1.24 -22.95
CA LYS A 165 2.51 -1.78 -23.10
C LYS A 165 2.67 -3.03 -22.26
#